data_AF-A0A6B3FET6-F1
#
_entry.id   AF-A0A6B3FET6-F1
#
_cell.length_a   1.000
_cell.length_b   1.000
_cell.length_c   1.000
_cell.angle_alpha   90.00
_cell.angle_beta   90.00
_cell.angle_gamma   90.00
#
_symmetry.space_group_name_H-M   'P 1'
#
loop_
_entity.id
_entity.type
_entity.pdbx_description
1 polymer ?
#
loop_
_entity_poly.entity_id
_entity_poly.type
_entity_poly.pdbx_seq_one_letter_code
_entity_poly.pdbx_strand_id
1 'polypeptide(L)'
;MFEIEDVGVFLGLDVGKSAHHGHGLTPAGKKVFDKPLPNSEPKLRAVFDKLTAKFGTVLVIVDQPASIGALPLTVARDAGCRVAYLPGLAMRRIADLYPGEAKTDA
;
A
#
# COMPACT_ATOMS: atom_id res chain seq x y z
N MET A 1 -9.89 -11.82 11.74
CA MET A 1 -9.84 -10.38 11.45
C MET A 1 -8.37 -10.03 11.27
N PHE A 2 -7.99 -9.04 10.45
CA PHE A 2 -6.60 -8.58 10.49
C PHE A 2 -6.47 -7.73 11.75
N GLU A 3 -5.78 -8.24 12.78
CA GLU A 3 -5.48 -7.46 14.00
C GLU A 3 -4.57 -6.31 13.60
N ILE A 4 -5.00 -5.06 13.71
CA ILE A 4 -4.23 -3.88 13.29
C ILE A 4 -3.65 -3.11 14.48
N GLU A 5 -3.90 -3.57 15.70
CA GLU A 5 -3.48 -2.90 16.94
C GLU A 5 -1.96 -2.71 17.00
N ASP A 6 -1.19 -3.67 16.48
CA ASP A 6 0.27 -3.64 16.48
C ASP A 6 0.90 -2.92 15.27
N VAL A 7 0.09 -2.36 14.36
CA VAL A 7 0.58 -1.65 13.17
C VAL A 7 1.05 -0.25 13.57
N GLY A 8 2.35 0.01 13.43
CA GLY A 8 2.93 1.33 13.67
C GLY A 8 2.79 2.29 12.48
N VAL A 9 2.75 1.75 11.25
CA VAL A 9 2.52 2.53 10.02
C VAL A 9 1.66 1.77 9.02
N PHE A 10 0.64 2.44 8.49
CA PHE A 10 -0.10 2.04 7.30
C PHE A 10 0.53 2.74 6.09
N LEU A 11 1.13 1.98 5.18
CA LEU A 11 1.76 2.49 3.96
C LEU A 11 0.91 2.09 2.75
N GLY A 12 0.08 3.03 2.27
CA GLY A 12 -0.63 2.90 1.00
C GLY A 12 0.31 3.17 -0.17
N LEU A 13 0.23 2.33 -1.20
CA LEU A 13 0.95 2.48 -2.46
C LEU A 13 -0.09 2.59 -3.58
N ASP A 14 -0.08 3.74 -4.24
CA ASP A 14 -0.69 3.93 -5.56
C ASP A 14 0.31 3.45 -6.60
N VAL A 15 0.06 2.27 -7.17
CA VAL A 15 1.07 1.58 -8.00
C VAL A 15 0.97 1.99 -9.47
N GLY A 16 1.89 2.86 -9.91
CA GLY A 16 2.07 3.21 -11.33
C GLY A 16 3.11 2.36 -12.07
N LYS A 17 3.04 2.36 -13.40
CA LYS A 17 3.97 1.62 -14.28
C LYS A 17 5.43 2.07 -14.14
N SER A 18 5.67 3.37 -13.97
CA SER A 18 7.00 3.99 -13.90
C SER A 18 7.47 4.26 -12.47
N ALA A 19 6.56 4.74 -11.63
CA ALA A 19 6.79 4.98 -10.20
C ALA A 19 5.50 4.74 -9.43
N HIS A 20 5.63 4.35 -8.17
CA HIS A 20 4.53 4.30 -7.23
C HIS A 20 4.49 5.60 -6.43
N HIS A 21 3.35 5.98 -5.88
CA HIS A 21 3.28 7.01 -4.85
C HIS A 21 3.01 6.33 -3.51
N GLY A 22 3.90 6.53 -2.54
CA GLY A 22 3.71 5.98 -1.19
C GLY A 22 3.15 7.03 -0.25
N HIS A 23 2.15 6.64 0.54
CA HIS A 23 1.53 7.47 1.57
C HIS A 23 1.45 6.69 2.88
N GLY A 24 2.23 7.13 3.87
CA GLY A 24 2.40 6.48 5.16
C GLY A 24 1.76 7.27 6.30
N LEU A 25 0.86 6.63 7.05
CA LEU A 25 0.18 7.19 8.21
C LEU A 25 0.45 6.34 9.46
N THR A 26 0.67 6.98 10.61
CA THR A 26 0.59 6.29 11.91
C THR A 26 -0.88 5.98 12.26
N PRO A 27 -1.17 5.10 13.24
CA PRO A 27 -2.52 4.91 13.77
C PRO A 27 -3.24 6.20 14.19
N ALA A 28 -2.50 7.20 14.68
CA ALA A 28 -3.03 8.51 15.06
C ALA A 28 -3.31 9.45 13.86
N GLY A 29 -3.21 8.97 12.62
CA GLY A 29 -3.42 9.76 11.40
C GLY A 29 -2.27 10.71 11.02
N LYS A 30 -1.15 10.71 11.77
CA LYS A 30 0.01 11.53 11.42
C LYS A 30 0.70 11.00 10.16
N LYS A 31 0.91 11.89 9.19
CA LYS A 31 1.69 11.62 7.98
C LYS A 31 3.17 11.48 8.29
N VAL A 32 3.75 10.34 7.94
CA VAL A 32 5.17 9.99 8.17
C VAL A 32 5.94 9.70 6.89
N PHE A 33 5.22 9.45 5.80
CA PHE A 33 5.77 9.23 4.47
C PHE A 33 4.79 9.76 3.42
N ASP A 34 5.26 10.51 2.43
CA ASP A 34 4.42 11.03 1.36
C ASP A 34 5.29 11.47 0.18
N LYS A 35 5.65 10.53 -0.69
CA LYS A 35 6.55 10.79 -1.82
C LYS A 35 6.53 9.65 -2.84
N PRO A 36 7.06 9.89 -4.05
CA PRO A 36 7.30 8.83 -5.01
C PRO A 36 8.18 7.71 -4.44
N LEU A 37 7.76 6.47 -4.67
CA LEU A 37 8.52 5.25 -4.48
C LEU A 37 8.96 4.69 -5.84
N PRO A 38 10.27 4.62 -6.10
CA PRO A 38 10.77 4.01 -7.31
C PRO A 38 10.41 2.51 -7.39
N ASN A 39 10.05 2.04 -8.59
CA ASN A 39 9.73 0.64 -8.85
C ASN A 39 11.01 -0.22 -8.96
N SER A 40 11.74 -0.32 -7.85
CA SER A 40 13.04 -1.00 -7.75
C SER A 40 13.14 -1.66 -6.37
N GLU A 41 13.43 -2.96 -6.34
CA GLU A 41 13.51 -3.72 -5.09
C GLU A 41 14.41 -3.06 -4.03
N PRO A 42 15.69 -2.72 -4.31
CA PRO A 42 16.55 -2.12 -3.28
C PRO A 42 15.99 -0.84 -2.68
N LYS A 43 15.30 -0.03 -3.50
CA LYS A 43 14.70 1.24 -3.07
C LYS A 43 13.42 1.02 -2.27
N LEU A 44 12.60 0.04 -2.66
CA LEU A 44 11.43 -0.39 -1.91
C LEU A 44 11.83 -0.90 -0.52
N ARG A 45 12.77 -1.85 -0.48
CA ARG A 45 13.30 -2.43 0.76
C ARG A 45 13.85 -1.36 1.70
N ALA A 46 14.68 -0.43 1.20
CA ALA A 46 15.23 0.64 2.03
C ALA A 46 14.15 1.54 2.68
N VAL A 47 13.00 1.74 2.01
CA VAL A 47 11.87 2.46 2.60
C VAL A 47 11.20 1.62 3.69
N PHE A 48 10.95 0.34 3.43
CA PHE A 48 10.33 -0.58 4.39
C PHE A 48 11.17 -0.74 5.65
N ASP A 49 12.49 -0.95 5.50
CA ASP A 49 13.42 -1.09 6.62
C ASP A 49 13.46 0.18 7.47
N LYS A 50 13.48 1.36 6.82
CA LYS A 50 13.49 2.65 7.52
C LYS A 50 12.21 2.89 8.31
N LEU A 51 11.05 2.55 7.75
CA LEU A 51 9.77 2.67 8.45
C LEU A 51 9.68 1.66 9.59
N THR A 52 10.15 0.43 9.36
CA THR A 52 10.15 -0.63 10.36
C THR A 52 11.03 -0.30 11.55
N ALA A 53 12.25 0.18 11.30
CA ALA A 53 13.18 0.58 12.35
C ALA A 53 12.65 1.73 13.22
N LYS A 54 11.82 2.61 12.66
CA LYS A 54 11.30 3.78 13.38
C LYS A 54 9.96 3.55 14.06
N PHE A 55 9.09 2.73 13.48
CA PHE A 55 7.70 2.61 13.91
C PHE A 55 7.28 1.18 14.25
N GLY A 56 8.17 0.19 14.09
CA GLY A 56 7.83 -1.22 14.29
C GLY A 56 7.07 -1.78 13.08
N THR A 57 5.93 -2.43 13.30
CA THR A 57 5.20 -3.11 12.24
C THR A 57 4.71 -2.14 11.16
N VAL A 58 5.06 -2.42 9.89
CA VAL A 58 4.53 -1.72 8.73
C VAL A 58 3.50 -2.61 8.04
N LEU A 59 2.31 -2.06 7.77
CA LEU A 59 1.31 -2.66 6.90
C LEU A 59 1.35 -1.97 5.54
N VAL A 60 1.84 -2.68 4.52
CA VAL A 60 1.88 -2.21 3.14
C VAL A 60 0.57 -2.56 2.44
N ILE A 61 -0.12 -1.57 1.89
CA ILE A 61 -1.38 -1.74 1.16
C ILE A 61 -1.17 -1.29 -0.28
N VAL A 62 -1.54 -2.13 -1.25
CA VAL A 62 -1.57 -1.75 -2.68
C VAL A 62 -2.99 -1.68 -3.20
N ASP A 63 -3.25 -0.78 -4.14
CA ASP A 63 -4.54 -0.65 -4.83
C ASP A 63 -4.71 -1.68 -5.97
N GLN A 64 -3.63 -2.12 -6.60
CA GLN A 64 -3.63 -3.15 -7.65
C GLN A 64 -2.66 -4.30 -7.32
N PRO A 65 -3.15 -5.43 -6.75
CA PRO A 65 -2.27 -6.51 -6.29
C PRO A 65 -1.58 -7.30 -7.40
N ALA A 66 -2.10 -7.28 -8.63
CA ALA A 66 -1.56 -8.00 -9.77
C ALA A 66 -0.68 -7.11 -10.65
N SER A 67 0.23 -7.73 -11.41
CA SER A 67 1.16 -7.07 -12.33
C SER A 67 2.04 -6.02 -11.65
N ILE A 68 1.57 -4.77 -11.54
CA ILE A 68 2.35 -3.63 -11.06
C ILE A 68 2.58 -3.72 -9.54
N GLY A 69 1.55 -4.07 -8.76
CA GLY A 69 1.70 -4.20 -7.30
C GLY A 69 2.37 -5.49 -6.84
N ALA A 70 2.71 -6.42 -7.75
CA ALA A 70 3.31 -7.70 -7.39
C ALA A 70 4.71 -7.53 -6.76
N LEU A 71 5.54 -6.66 -7.33
CA LEU A 71 6.88 -6.37 -6.80
C LEU A 71 6.82 -5.76 -5.39
N PRO A 72 6.13 -4.63 -5.14
CA PRO A 72 6.10 -4.03 -3.81
C PRO A 72 5.52 -4.96 -2.75
N LEU A 73 4.49 -5.76 -3.08
CA LEU A 73 3.95 -6.77 -2.16
C LEU A 73 4.96 -7.86 -1.82
N THR A 74 5.70 -8.36 -2.82
CA THR A 74 6.69 -9.42 -2.62
C THR A 74 7.85 -8.93 -1.77
N VAL A 75 8.39 -7.75 -2.10
CA VAL A 75 9.49 -7.14 -1.34
C VAL A 75 9.05 -6.80 0.09
N ALA A 76 7.83 -6.29 0.28
CA ALA A 76 7.30 -6.02 1.61
C ALA A 76 7.19 -7.28 2.46
N ARG A 77 6.64 -8.37 1.91
CA ARG A 77 6.55 -9.66 2.61
C ARG A 77 7.93 -10.19 2.98
N ASP A 78 8.89 -10.14 2.06
CA ASP A 78 10.25 -10.60 2.31
C ASP A 78 10.98 -9.75 3.37
N ALA A 79 10.72 -8.44 3.40
CA ALA A 79 11.22 -7.53 4.43
C ALA A 79 10.51 -7.68 5.79
N GLY A 80 9.62 -8.67 5.96
CA GLY A 80 8.88 -8.90 7.20
C GLY A 80 7.73 -7.92 7.45
N CYS A 81 7.35 -7.10 6.47
CA CYS A 81 6.17 -6.25 6.57
C CYS A 81 4.90 -7.09 6.43
N ARG A 82 3.82 -6.62 7.06
CA ARG A 82 2.48 -7.13 6.79
C ARG A 82 2.01 -6.54 5.48
N VAL A 83 1.19 -7.28 4.74
CA VAL A 83 0.66 -6.79 3.48
C VAL A 83 -0.84 -6.96 3.39
N ALA A 84 -1.48 -6.00 2.72
CA ALA A 84 -2.88 -6.02 2.35
C ALA A 84 -3.03 -5.48 0.92
N TYR A 85 -4.22 -5.65 0.36
CA TYR A 85 -4.58 -5.05 -0.92
C TYR A 85 -5.99 -4.50 -0.82
N LEU A 86 -6.25 -3.39 -1.51
CA LEU A 86 -7.60 -2.89 -1.65
C LEU A 86 -8.36 -3.82 -2.60
N PRO A 87 -9.54 -4.33 -2.20
CA PRO A 87 -10.30 -5.25 -3.05
C PRO A 87 -10.98 -4.48 -4.19
N GLY A 88 -10.23 -4.16 -5.24
CA GLY A 88 -10.75 -3.51 -6.44
C GLY A 88 -11.83 -4.34 -7.14
N LEU A 89 -11.75 -5.67 -7.07
CA LEU A 89 -12.74 -6.56 -7.69
C LEU A 89 -14.07 -6.62 -6.93
N ALA A 90 -14.04 -6.53 -5.59
CA ALA A 90 -15.27 -6.47 -4.79
C ALA A 90 -15.97 -5.12 -5.00
N MET A 91 -15.21 -4.02 -5.00
CA MET A 91 -15.74 -2.70 -5.32
C MET A 91 -16.25 -2.61 -6.77
N ARG A 92 -15.57 -3.22 -7.75
CA ARG A 92 -16.06 -3.28 -9.14
C ARG A 92 -17.36 -4.06 -9.27
N ARG A 93 -17.48 -5.22 -8.61
CA ARG A 93 -18.73 -6.01 -8.57
C ARG A 93 -19.88 -5.25 -7.90
N ILE A 94 -19.59 -4.41 -6.92
CA ILE A 94 -20.59 -3.53 -6.27
C ILE A 94 -20.92 -2.33 -7.16
N ALA A 95 -19.95 -1.77 -7.89
CA ALA A 95 -20.17 -0.67 -8.84
C ALA A 95 -21.12 -1.07 -9.99
N ASP A 96 -21.09 -2.34 -10.42
CA ASP A 96 -22.08 -2.88 -11.37
C ASP A 96 -23.53 -2.78 -10.83
N LEU A 97 -23.72 -2.73 -9.50
CA LEU A 97 -25.02 -2.53 -8.83
C LEU A 97 -25.40 -1.05 -8.65
N TYR A 98 -24.45 -0.12 -8.82
CA TYR A 98 -24.65 1.33 -8.71
C TYR A 98 -24.09 2.05 -9.96
N PRO A 99 -24.68 1.82 -11.15
CA PRO A 99 -24.22 2.45 -12.38
C PRO A 99 -24.29 3.98 -12.27
N GLY A 100 -23.14 4.65 -12.40
CA GLY A 100 -22.99 6.11 -12.35
C GLY A 100 -22.32 6.67 -11.09
N GLU A 101 -22.18 5.88 -10.02
CA GLU A 101 -21.54 6.29 -8.75
C GLU A 101 -20.06 5.86 -8.66
N ALA A 102 -19.55 5.16 -9.67
CA ALA A 102 -18.15 4.75 -9.72
C ALA A 102 -17.25 5.96 -9.95
N LYS A 103 -16.15 6.04 -9.19
CA LYS A 103 -15.14 7.08 -9.33
C LYS A 103 -14.61 7.10 -10.78
N THR A 104 -14.92 8.15 -11.52
CA THR A 104 -14.27 8.46 -12.79
C THR A 104 -13.08 9.35 -12.51
N ASP A 105 -11.87 8.91 -12.87
CA ASP A 105 -10.73 9.82 -12.98
C ASP A 105 -10.94 10.69 -14.23
N ALA A 106 -11.68 11.78 -14.03
CA ALA A 106 -11.76 12.92 -14.93
C ALA A 106 -11.25 14.14 -14.18
#